data_AF-A0A662HXF7-F1
#
_entry.id   AF-A0A662HXF7-F1
#
_cell.length_a   1.000
_cell.length_b   1.000
_cell.length_c   1.000
_cell.angle_alpha   90.00
_cell.angle_beta   90.00
_cell.angle_gamma   90.00
#
_symmetry.space_group_name_H-M   'P 1'
#
loop_
_entity.id
_entity.type
_entity.pdbx_description
1 polymer ?
#
loop_
_entity_poly.entity_id
_entity_poly.type
_entity_poly.pdbx_seq_one_letter_code
_entity_poly.pdbx_strand_id
1 'polypeptide(L)'
;MHVILEYLAIGVLIILFITISLNMIEDVTGRLVTVKEEQLYNVAERLMDKILLTPGFPADWGTNIMVSSDDLRDFGLALSGARAPYIIDPDKVMRLANLSILPNPLLLNYSRIVDLLGISDDYGFRLEMKPMITHVVQPLEWYTPPGNRTSFPTKFKIRVLNWYKIGLPNANVTGIYVIVKIKPGAGNNPNKIEEKKIFAESNLTDALGETIVDFTDVVPSYLENQPSTNWFLYFLLIHTQW
;
A
#
# COMPACT_ATOMS: atom_id res chain seq x y z
N MET A 1 7.45 -51.80 -63.23
CA MET A 1 8.22 -50.62 -62.75
C MET A 1 7.35 -49.39 -62.48
N HIS A 2 6.24 -49.17 -63.17
CA HIS A 2 5.36 -47.99 -62.98
C HIS A 2 4.72 -47.92 -61.57
N VAL A 3 4.22 -49.05 -61.08
CA VAL A 3 3.49 -49.14 -59.80
C VAL A 3 4.38 -48.83 -58.58
N ILE A 4 5.66 -49.21 -58.61
CA ILE A 4 6.60 -48.92 -57.51
C ILE A 4 6.94 -47.42 -57.44
N LEU A 5 7.08 -46.76 -58.59
CA LEU A 5 7.31 -45.32 -58.65
C LEU A 5 6.10 -44.51 -58.17
N GLU A 6 4.88 -44.96 -58.46
CA GLU A 6 3.65 -44.36 -57.94
C GLU A 6 3.56 -44.45 -56.42
N TYR A 7 3.84 -45.61 -55.82
CA TYR A 7 3.84 -45.77 -54.36
C TYR A 7 4.92 -44.91 -53.68
N LEU A 8 6.10 -44.77 -54.31
CA LEU A 8 7.18 -43.93 -53.79
C LEU A 8 6.80 -42.44 -53.87
N ALA A 9 6.18 -42.02 -54.99
CA ALA A 9 5.68 -40.67 -55.16
C ALA A 9 4.60 -40.32 -54.12
N ILE A 10 3.64 -41.23 -53.87
CA ILE A 10 2.62 -41.06 -52.84
C ILE A 10 3.25 -40.96 -51.45
N GLY A 11 4.24 -41.80 -51.13
CA GLY A 11 4.94 -41.75 -49.84
C GLY A 11 5.64 -40.41 -49.60
N VAL A 12 6.34 -39.89 -50.61
CA VAL A 12 6.99 -38.57 -50.54
C VAL A 12 5.95 -37.45 -50.37
N LEU A 13 4.82 -37.54 -51.08
CA LEU A 13 3.73 -36.57 -50.98
C LEU A 13 3.12 -36.53 -49.58
N ILE A 14 2.94 -37.69 -48.94
CA ILE A 14 2.44 -37.78 -47.57
C ILE A 14 3.43 -37.12 -46.59
N ILE A 15 4.72 -37.41 -46.71
CA ILE A 15 5.75 -36.80 -45.85
C ILE A 15 5.80 -35.28 -46.05
N LEU A 16 5.70 -34.82 -47.30
CA LEU A 16 5.66 -33.41 -47.64
C LEU A 16 4.44 -32.71 -47.00
N PHE A 17 3.25 -33.30 -47.12
CA PHE A 17 2.03 -32.74 -46.53
C PHE A 17 2.09 -32.70 -45.00
N ILE A 18 2.61 -33.75 -44.37
CA ILE A 18 2.79 -33.76 -42.91
C ILE A 18 3.75 -32.64 -42.50
N THR A 19 4.88 -32.48 -43.21
CA THR A 19 5.88 -31.46 -42.91
C THR A 19 5.28 -30.05 -43.06
N ILE A 20 4.55 -29.77 -44.14
CA ILE A 20 3.89 -28.47 -44.34
C ILE A 20 2.84 -28.23 -43.24
N SER A 21 2.06 -29.25 -42.89
CA SER A 21 1.01 -29.15 -41.86
C SER A 21 1.59 -28.84 -40.49
N LEU A 22 2.70 -29.49 -40.11
CA LEU A 22 3.36 -29.25 -38.82
C LEU A 22 3.93 -27.83 -38.73
N ASN A 23 4.63 -27.36 -39.76
CA ASN A 23 5.15 -25.99 -39.79
C ASN A 23 4.03 -24.93 -39.75
N MET A 24 2.90 -25.20 -40.39
CA MET A 24 1.75 -24.29 -40.38
C MET A 24 1.09 -24.20 -38.99
N ILE A 25 1.08 -25.28 -38.22
CA ILE A 25 0.60 -25.27 -36.82
C ILE A 25 1.50 -24.40 -35.94
N GLU A 26 2.82 -24.52 -36.09
CA GLU A 26 3.78 -23.69 -35.33
C GLU A 26 3.61 -22.20 -35.63
N ASP A 27 3.45 -21.84 -36.91
CA ASP A 27 3.22 -20.45 -37.32
C ASP A 27 1.89 -19.88 -36.79
N VAL A 28 0.81 -20.66 -36.87
CA VAL A 28 -0.51 -20.24 -36.38
C VAL A 28 -0.49 -20.11 -34.86
N THR A 29 0.09 -21.07 -34.14
CA THR A 29 0.16 -21.03 -32.67
C THR A 29 1.03 -19.88 -32.18
N GLY A 30 2.18 -19.62 -32.81
CA GLY A 30 3.03 -18.47 -32.47
C GLY A 30 2.28 -17.13 -32.62
N ARG A 31 1.57 -16.94 -33.73
CA ARG A 31 0.76 -15.73 -33.95
C ARG A 31 -0.38 -15.59 -32.95
N LEU A 32 -1.06 -16.69 -32.60
CA LEU A 32 -2.13 -16.67 -31.59
C LEU A 32 -1.62 -16.27 -30.21
N VAL A 33 -0.40 -16.71 -29.83
CA VAL A 33 0.24 -16.28 -28.59
C VAL A 33 0.51 -14.78 -28.61
N THR A 34 1.10 -14.24 -29.67
CA THR A 34 1.36 -12.80 -29.78
C THR A 34 0.07 -11.98 -29.73
N VAL A 35 -0.99 -12.39 -30.44
CA VAL A 35 -2.29 -11.71 -30.39
C VAL A 35 -2.87 -11.73 -28.98
N LYS A 36 -2.77 -12.85 -28.27
CA LYS A 36 -3.24 -12.97 -26.89
C LYS A 36 -2.44 -12.06 -25.95
N GLU A 37 -1.13 -11.98 -26.12
CA GLU A 37 -0.27 -11.07 -25.35
C GLU A 37 -0.63 -9.60 -25.61
N GLU A 38 -0.80 -9.20 -26.86
CA GLU A 38 -1.22 -7.83 -27.22
C GLU A 38 -2.60 -7.49 -26.64
N GLN A 39 -3.54 -8.43 -26.65
CA GLN A 39 -4.85 -8.24 -26.01
C GLN A 39 -4.71 -8.04 -24.49
N LEU A 40 -3.89 -8.85 -23.82
CA LEU A 40 -3.62 -8.71 -22.39
C LEU A 40 -2.98 -7.37 -22.06
N TYR A 41 -2.03 -6.90 -22.87
CA TYR A 41 -1.42 -5.58 -22.70
C TYR A 41 -2.44 -4.45 -22.81
N ASN A 42 -3.30 -4.48 -23.84
CA ASN A 42 -4.35 -3.47 -24.02
C ASN A 42 -5.36 -3.47 -22.86
N VAL A 43 -5.73 -4.64 -22.36
CA VAL A 43 -6.63 -4.74 -21.18
C VAL A 43 -5.93 -4.21 -19.93
N ALA A 44 -4.66 -4.59 -19.70
CA ALA A 44 -3.89 -4.12 -18.55
C ALA A 44 -3.70 -2.59 -18.55
N GLU A 45 -3.41 -1.99 -19.71
CA GLU A 45 -3.28 -0.54 -19.87
C GLU A 45 -4.60 0.17 -19.56
N ARG A 46 -5.71 -0.30 -20.16
CA ARG A 46 -7.05 0.25 -19.89
C ARG A 46 -7.46 0.14 -18.43
N LEU A 47 -7.15 -0.99 -17.79
CA LEU A 47 -7.41 -1.18 -16.36
C LEU A 47 -6.56 -0.24 -15.52
N MET A 48 -5.26 -0.11 -15.82
CA MET A 48 -4.38 0.80 -15.11
C MET A 48 -4.87 2.25 -15.22
N ASP A 49 -5.20 2.70 -16.44
CA ASP A 49 -5.75 4.03 -16.68
C ASP A 49 -7.07 4.23 -15.94
N LYS A 50 -7.96 3.24 -15.99
CA LYS A 50 -9.24 3.27 -15.29
C LYS A 50 -9.04 3.45 -13.79
N ILE A 51 -8.14 2.66 -13.20
CA ILE A 51 -7.86 2.67 -11.77
C ILE A 51 -7.17 3.98 -11.35
N LEU A 52 -6.20 4.48 -12.11
CA LEU A 52 -5.37 5.62 -11.72
C LEU A 52 -5.94 6.99 -12.11
N LEU A 53 -6.73 7.07 -13.17
CA LEU A 53 -7.18 8.34 -13.75
C LEU A 53 -8.65 8.64 -13.49
N THR A 54 -9.44 7.67 -13.01
CA THR A 54 -10.84 7.91 -12.68
C THR A 54 -11.09 7.87 -11.17
N PRO A 55 -11.99 8.72 -10.64
CA PRO A 55 -12.31 8.73 -9.21
C PRO A 55 -13.32 7.65 -8.79
N GLY A 56 -13.96 6.95 -9.74
CA GLY A 56 -15.11 6.09 -9.48
C GLY A 56 -16.39 6.87 -9.15
N PHE A 57 -17.45 6.15 -8.80
CA PHE A 57 -18.75 6.74 -8.48
C PHE A 57 -19.44 6.02 -7.31
N PRO A 58 -19.86 6.74 -6.25
CA PRO A 58 -19.72 8.20 -6.01
C PRO A 58 -18.26 8.65 -5.86
N ALA A 59 -17.88 9.86 -6.31
CA ALA A 59 -16.47 10.27 -6.36
C ALA A 59 -15.78 10.38 -4.99
N ASP A 60 -16.56 10.56 -3.92
CA ASP A 60 -16.17 10.69 -2.50
C ASP A 60 -16.23 9.35 -1.74
N TRP A 61 -16.34 8.21 -2.44
CA TRP A 61 -16.48 6.90 -1.80
C TRP A 61 -15.34 6.55 -0.84
N GLY A 62 -14.16 7.18 -0.92
CA GLY A 62 -13.06 6.98 0.03
C GLY A 62 -13.31 7.62 1.40
N THR A 63 -13.79 8.86 1.43
CA THR A 63 -14.03 9.65 2.66
C THR A 63 -15.41 9.42 3.25
N ASN A 64 -16.40 9.13 2.41
CA ASN A 64 -17.79 9.00 2.83
C ASN A 64 -18.08 7.62 3.44
N ILE A 65 -18.12 7.56 4.78
CA ILE A 65 -18.33 6.31 5.53
C ILE A 65 -19.73 5.70 5.34
N MET A 66 -20.68 6.45 4.77
CA MET A 66 -22.03 5.95 4.50
C MET A 66 -22.11 5.17 3.18
N VAL A 67 -21.09 5.28 2.33
CA VAL A 67 -21.01 4.54 1.07
C VAL A 67 -20.39 3.18 1.33
N SER A 68 -21.20 2.14 1.15
CA SER A 68 -20.80 0.73 1.26
C SER A 68 -20.39 0.14 -0.10
N SER A 69 -19.90 -1.10 -0.12
CA SER A 69 -19.51 -1.81 -1.36
C SER A 69 -20.63 -1.89 -2.41
N ASP A 70 -21.89 -1.91 -1.94
CA ASP A 70 -23.06 -2.12 -2.78
C ASP A 70 -23.52 -0.83 -3.45
N ASP A 71 -23.19 0.32 -2.84
CA ASP A 71 -23.50 1.65 -3.36
C ASP A 71 -22.54 2.10 -4.46
N LEU A 72 -21.34 1.50 -4.52
CA LEU A 72 -20.37 1.78 -5.59
C LEU A 72 -20.92 1.30 -6.93
N ARG A 73 -20.87 2.18 -7.93
CA ARG A 73 -21.24 1.87 -9.33
C ARG A 73 -20.04 1.80 -10.24
N ASP A 74 -18.93 2.43 -9.85
CA ASP A 74 -17.72 2.51 -10.65
C ASP A 74 -16.49 2.57 -9.73
N PHE A 75 -15.41 1.91 -10.14
CA PHE A 75 -14.17 1.83 -9.38
C PHE A 75 -13.10 2.75 -9.98
N GLY A 76 -12.38 3.43 -9.10
CA GLY A 76 -11.26 4.30 -9.46
C GLY A 76 -10.65 4.93 -8.22
N LEU A 77 -9.33 5.15 -8.26
CA LEU A 77 -8.54 5.62 -7.13
C LEU A 77 -8.11 7.08 -7.26
N ALA A 78 -8.41 7.75 -8.38
CA ALA A 78 -8.02 9.15 -8.55
C ALA A 78 -8.70 10.05 -7.52
N LEU A 79 -7.96 11.05 -7.05
CA LEU A 79 -8.48 12.10 -6.19
C LEU A 79 -9.46 12.98 -6.96
N SER A 80 -10.70 13.06 -6.47
CA SER A 80 -11.74 13.87 -7.08
C SER A 80 -11.35 15.36 -7.05
N GLY A 81 -11.44 16.04 -8.18
CA GLY A 81 -11.08 17.46 -8.30
C GLY A 81 -9.57 17.75 -8.36
N ALA A 82 -8.71 16.73 -8.39
CA ALA A 82 -7.29 16.93 -8.64
C ALA A 82 -7.06 17.49 -10.06
N ARG A 83 -6.20 18.50 -10.18
CA ARG A 83 -5.82 19.10 -11.48
C ARG A 83 -4.72 18.35 -12.21
N ALA A 84 -3.96 17.52 -11.49
CA ALA A 84 -2.89 16.72 -12.05
C ALA A 84 -3.34 15.25 -12.15
N PRO A 85 -3.00 14.55 -13.25
CA PRO A 85 -3.23 13.12 -13.35
C PRO A 85 -2.36 12.35 -12.35
N TYR A 86 -2.73 11.10 -12.07
CA TYR A 86 -1.99 10.18 -11.18
C TYR A 86 -1.94 10.59 -9.70
N ILE A 87 -2.73 11.58 -9.28
CA ILE A 87 -2.94 11.84 -7.86
C ILE A 87 -3.99 10.86 -7.35
N ILE A 88 -3.54 9.92 -6.54
CA ILE A 88 -4.37 8.90 -5.90
C ILE A 88 -4.95 9.44 -4.59
N ASP A 89 -6.23 9.14 -4.34
CA ASP A 89 -6.90 9.43 -3.09
C ASP A 89 -6.46 8.42 -2.00
N PRO A 90 -5.77 8.88 -0.93
CA PRO A 90 -5.28 8.00 0.12
C PRO A 90 -6.41 7.32 0.90
N ASP A 91 -7.59 7.94 1.02
CA ASP A 91 -8.72 7.37 1.77
C ASP A 91 -9.35 6.21 1.00
N LYS A 92 -9.36 6.29 -0.34
CA LYS A 92 -9.75 5.16 -1.21
C LYS A 92 -8.77 4.00 -1.09
N VAL A 93 -7.47 4.28 -1.06
CA VAL A 93 -6.43 3.26 -0.88
C VAL A 93 -6.55 2.58 0.49
N MET A 94 -6.87 3.33 1.54
CA MET A 94 -7.08 2.78 2.89
C MET A 94 -8.20 1.74 2.93
N ARG A 95 -9.26 1.93 2.13
CA ARG A 95 -10.37 0.96 1.99
C ARG A 95 -10.01 -0.32 1.22
N LEU A 96 -8.85 -0.37 0.57
CA LEU A 96 -8.33 -1.60 -0.05
C LEU A 96 -7.45 -2.40 0.91
N ALA A 97 -6.96 -1.76 1.96
CA ALA A 97 -6.06 -2.39 2.92
C ALA A 97 -6.86 -3.18 3.96
N ASN A 98 -6.70 -4.50 3.94
CA ASN A 98 -7.12 -5.37 5.03
C ASN A 98 -6.01 -5.38 6.09
N LEU A 99 -6.03 -4.39 6.98
CA LEU A 99 -5.00 -4.24 8.01
C LEU A 99 -5.13 -5.32 9.09
N SER A 100 -4.04 -5.98 9.41
CA SER A 100 -4.01 -7.15 10.31
C SER A 100 -4.41 -6.86 11.76
N ILE A 101 -4.35 -5.59 12.18
CA ILE A 101 -4.46 -5.17 13.59
C ILE A 101 -5.82 -4.54 13.89
N LEU A 102 -6.46 -3.95 12.88
CA LEU A 102 -7.77 -3.30 13.00
C LEU A 102 -8.62 -3.75 11.81
N PRO A 103 -9.76 -4.43 12.05
CA PRO A 103 -10.65 -4.80 10.96
C PRO A 103 -11.08 -3.51 10.24
N ASN A 104 -10.98 -3.51 8.92
CA ASN A 104 -11.42 -2.38 8.10
C ASN A 104 -12.92 -2.58 7.78
N PRO A 105 -13.84 -1.86 8.46
CA PRO A 105 -15.28 -2.04 8.24
C PRO A 105 -15.72 -1.57 6.85
N LEU A 106 -14.89 -0.78 6.17
CA LEU A 106 -15.15 -0.22 4.84
C LEU A 106 -14.29 -0.92 3.77
N LEU A 107 -13.80 -2.13 4.07
CA LEU A 107 -12.99 -2.92 3.14
C LEU A 107 -13.77 -3.22 1.87
N LEU A 108 -13.20 -2.85 0.72
CA LEU A 108 -13.73 -3.22 -0.57
C LEU A 108 -13.14 -4.56 -1.02
N ASN A 109 -14.00 -5.56 -1.16
CA ASN A 109 -13.58 -6.91 -1.56
C ASN A 109 -13.13 -6.96 -3.02
N TYR A 110 -12.12 -7.79 -3.30
CA TYR A 110 -11.59 -7.99 -4.65
C TYR A 110 -12.67 -8.38 -5.67
N SER A 111 -13.58 -9.30 -5.32
CA SER A 111 -14.68 -9.72 -6.20
C SER A 111 -15.50 -8.52 -6.67
N ARG A 112 -15.87 -7.62 -5.75
CA ARG A 112 -16.62 -6.41 -6.08
C ARG A 112 -15.85 -5.49 -7.01
N ILE A 113 -14.54 -5.34 -6.82
CA ILE A 113 -13.68 -4.50 -7.67
C ILE A 113 -13.63 -5.04 -9.10
N VAL A 114 -13.49 -6.36 -9.25
CA VAL A 114 -13.47 -7.03 -10.56
C VAL A 114 -14.81 -6.86 -11.28
N ASP A 115 -15.93 -6.97 -10.57
CA ASP A 115 -17.27 -6.71 -11.13
C ASP A 115 -17.41 -5.26 -11.59
N LEU A 116 -16.96 -4.30 -10.77
CA LEU A 116 -17.00 -2.87 -11.10
C LEU A 116 -16.09 -2.50 -12.28
N LEU A 117 -15.01 -3.24 -12.48
CA LEU A 117 -14.11 -3.08 -13.62
C LEU A 117 -14.58 -3.83 -14.88
N GLY A 118 -15.64 -4.64 -14.77
CA GLY A 118 -16.24 -5.36 -15.89
C GLY A 118 -15.33 -6.47 -16.46
N ILE A 119 -14.51 -7.09 -15.62
CA ILE A 119 -13.52 -8.11 -16.02
C ILE A 119 -13.76 -9.48 -15.38
N SER A 120 -14.85 -9.67 -14.64
CA SER A 120 -15.12 -10.86 -13.82
C SER A 120 -15.16 -12.19 -14.57
N ASP A 121 -15.52 -12.18 -15.84
CA ASP A 121 -15.64 -13.39 -16.65
C ASP A 121 -14.32 -13.82 -17.30
N ASP A 122 -13.47 -12.87 -17.66
CA ASP A 122 -12.35 -13.09 -18.59
C ASP A 122 -10.96 -12.86 -17.98
N TYR A 123 -10.84 -11.96 -16.99
CA TYR A 123 -9.56 -11.51 -16.47
C TYR A 123 -9.52 -11.33 -14.96
N GLY A 124 -8.31 -11.34 -14.41
CA GLY A 124 -8.04 -10.97 -13.03
C GLY A 124 -6.81 -10.09 -12.95
N PHE A 125 -6.63 -9.39 -11.84
CA PHE A 125 -5.45 -8.56 -11.64
C PHE A 125 -4.99 -8.59 -10.19
N ARG A 126 -3.73 -8.20 -9.98
CA ARG A 126 -3.16 -7.94 -8.66
C ARG A 126 -2.64 -6.52 -8.65
N LEU A 127 -3.22 -5.69 -7.80
CA LEU A 127 -2.70 -4.36 -7.51
C LEU A 127 -1.76 -4.45 -6.30
N GLU A 128 -0.49 -4.12 -6.51
CA GLU A 128 0.49 -4.05 -5.44
C GLU A 128 0.96 -2.60 -5.30
N MET A 129 0.55 -1.95 -4.20
CA MET A 129 1.02 -0.62 -3.85
C MET A 129 2.13 -0.76 -2.82
N LYS A 130 3.30 -0.21 -3.14
CA LYS A 130 4.43 -0.23 -2.21
C LYS A 130 4.86 1.20 -1.89
N PRO A 131 5.21 1.49 -0.62
CA PRO A 131 5.61 2.84 -0.25
C PRO A 131 6.93 3.21 -0.91
N MET A 132 7.02 4.43 -1.43
CA MET A 132 8.25 4.97 -2.03
C MET A 132 9.36 5.14 -0.98
N ILE A 133 8.96 5.45 0.26
CA ILE A 133 9.84 5.64 1.41
C ILE A 133 9.34 4.77 2.56
N THR A 134 10.25 4.05 3.22
CA THR A 134 9.98 3.22 4.38
C THR A 134 10.81 3.70 5.58
N HIS A 135 10.20 3.71 6.76
CA HIS A 135 10.85 4.08 8.02
C HIS A 135 11.08 2.83 8.86
N VAL A 136 12.32 2.64 9.31
CA VAL A 136 12.65 1.67 10.34
C VAL A 136 12.99 2.44 11.61
N VAL A 137 12.23 2.17 12.67
CA VAL A 137 12.31 2.92 13.93
C VAL A 137 12.82 2.01 15.02
N GLN A 138 13.86 2.44 15.72
CA GLN A 138 14.42 1.76 16.87
C GLN A 138 14.49 2.71 18.06
N PRO A 139 13.80 2.42 19.17
CA PRO A 139 14.00 3.18 20.41
C PRO A 139 15.40 2.87 20.98
N LEU A 140 16.15 3.92 21.33
CA LEU A 140 17.50 3.85 21.88
C LEU A 140 17.50 4.04 23.40
N GLU A 141 16.73 5.01 23.88
CA GLU A 141 16.68 5.39 25.29
C GLU A 141 15.24 5.40 25.80
N TRP A 142 15.08 5.09 27.08
CA TRP A 142 13.80 4.98 27.76
C TRP A 142 13.84 5.73 29.08
N TYR A 143 12.77 6.46 29.38
CA TYR A 143 12.56 7.14 30.64
C TYR A 143 11.37 6.53 31.39
N THR A 144 11.55 6.25 32.68
CA THR A 144 10.47 5.75 33.54
C THR A 144 10.20 6.78 34.63
N PRO A 145 9.04 7.44 34.63
CA PRO A 145 8.71 8.43 35.65
C PRO A 145 8.69 7.80 37.05
N PRO A 146 9.20 8.50 38.09
CA PRO A 146 9.16 8.00 39.46
C PRO A 146 7.73 7.67 39.91
N GLY A 147 7.51 6.46 40.39
CA GLY A 147 6.19 6.01 40.87
C GLY A 147 5.24 5.49 39.79
N ASN A 148 5.63 5.52 38.50
CA ASN A 148 4.90 4.89 37.41
C ASN A 148 5.53 3.54 37.03
N ARG A 149 4.72 2.65 36.43
CA ARG A 149 5.19 1.35 35.91
C ARG A 149 5.46 1.37 34.40
N THR A 150 5.21 2.50 33.73
CA THR A 150 5.28 2.62 32.28
C THR A 150 6.54 3.39 31.89
N SER A 151 7.37 2.77 31.06
CA SER A 151 8.55 3.41 30.46
C SER A 151 8.18 4.02 29.11
N PHE A 152 8.75 5.19 28.80
CA PHE A 152 8.52 5.94 27.59
C PHE A 152 9.82 6.04 26.80
N PRO A 153 9.84 5.67 25.52
CA PRO A 153 11.03 5.85 24.69
C PRO A 153 11.25 7.35 24.42
N THR A 154 12.43 7.85 24.73
CA THR A 154 12.79 9.28 24.60
C THR A 154 13.68 9.56 23.40
N LYS A 155 14.39 8.56 22.90
CA LYS A 155 15.33 8.73 21.79
C LYS A 155 15.10 7.65 20.74
N PHE A 156 15.00 8.06 19.48
CA PHE A 156 14.69 7.15 18.39
C PHE A 156 15.77 7.24 17.31
N LYS A 157 16.35 6.09 16.96
CA LYS A 157 17.08 5.94 15.72
C LYS A 157 16.07 5.65 14.62
N ILE A 158 16.06 6.50 13.59
CA ILE A 158 15.19 6.35 12.44
C ILE A 158 16.08 6.13 11.22
N ARG A 159 15.80 5.07 10.48
CA ARG A 159 16.42 4.82 9.18
C ARG A 159 15.37 4.96 8.09
N VAL A 160 15.64 5.86 7.16
CA VAL A 160 14.79 6.17 6.02
C VAL A 160 15.34 5.44 4.80
N LEU A 161 14.51 4.58 4.22
CA LEU A 161 14.87 3.72 3.10
C LEU A 161 14.02 4.08 1.89
N ASN A 162 14.61 4.10 0.71
CA ASN A 162 13.85 4.11 -0.53
C ASN A 162 13.25 2.72 -0.82
N TRP A 163 12.48 2.64 -1.90
CA TRP A 163 11.95 1.40 -2.47
C TRP A 163 12.97 0.26 -2.62
N TYR A 164 14.22 0.57 -2.98
CA TYR A 164 15.31 -0.40 -3.16
C TYR A 164 16.01 -0.79 -1.84
N LYS A 165 15.49 -0.36 -0.69
CA LYS A 165 16.09 -0.56 0.65
C LYS A 165 17.46 0.12 0.82
N ILE A 166 17.71 1.18 0.05
CA ILE A 166 18.90 2.02 0.15
C ILE A 166 18.56 3.22 1.04
N GLY A 167 19.52 3.64 1.87
CA GLY A 167 19.38 4.82 2.71
C GLY A 167 19.14 6.09 1.89
N LEU A 168 18.18 6.91 2.31
CA LEU A 168 17.91 8.21 1.71
C LEU A 168 18.68 9.29 2.46
N PRO A 169 19.75 9.87 1.88
CA PRO A 169 20.52 10.91 2.54
C PRO A 169 19.83 12.26 2.45
N ASN A 170 20.11 13.14 3.42
CA ASN A 170 19.61 14.51 3.48
C ASN A 170 18.07 14.64 3.44
N ALA A 171 17.36 13.60 3.88
CA ALA A 171 15.92 13.64 4.06
C ALA A 171 15.61 14.27 5.43
N ASN A 172 14.67 15.21 5.48
CA ASN A 172 14.24 15.85 6.71
C ASN A 172 13.18 14.97 7.40
N VAL A 173 13.56 14.37 8.52
CA VAL A 173 12.68 13.50 9.32
C VAL A 173 12.18 14.28 10.51
N THR A 174 10.87 14.46 10.58
CA THR A 174 10.18 15.03 11.74
C THR A 174 9.48 13.93 12.52
N GLY A 175 9.90 13.72 13.76
CA GLY A 175 9.17 12.90 14.72
C GLY A 175 8.17 13.77 15.48
N ILE A 176 6.91 13.35 15.52
CA ILE A 176 5.86 13.97 16.30
C ILE A 176 5.47 12.99 17.40
N TYR A 177 5.89 13.29 18.62
CA TYR A 177 5.64 12.47 19.79
C TYR A 177 4.41 12.99 20.53
N VAL A 178 3.38 12.15 20.61
CA VAL A 178 2.12 12.54 21.26
C VAL A 178 1.92 11.70 22.51
N ILE A 179 1.67 12.39 23.62
CA ILE A 179 1.33 11.77 24.90
C ILE A 179 -0.10 12.17 25.24
N VAL A 180 -0.96 11.18 25.47
CA VAL A 180 -2.35 11.35 25.87
C VAL A 180 -2.49 10.92 27.32
N LYS A 181 -2.95 11.85 28.15
CA LYS A 181 -3.25 11.63 29.56
C LYS A 181 -4.70 11.19 29.71
N ILE A 182 -4.89 10.07 30.39
CA ILE A 182 -6.19 9.46 30.64
C ILE A 182 -6.39 9.39 32.15
N LYS A 183 -7.48 10.00 32.61
CA LYS A 183 -7.93 9.83 33.98
C LYS A 183 -8.72 8.52 34.07
N PRO A 184 -8.24 7.52 34.81
CA PRO A 184 -9.00 6.28 34.98
C PRO A 184 -10.32 6.61 35.70
N GLY A 185 -11.43 6.12 35.14
CA GLY A 185 -12.73 6.22 35.78
C GLY A 185 -12.82 5.27 36.97
N ALA A 186 -13.49 5.69 38.03
CA ALA A 186 -13.87 4.81 39.14
C ALA A 186 -15.35 4.40 38.98
N GLY A 187 -15.65 3.09 38.99
CA GLY A 187 -17.00 2.55 38.87
C GLY A 187 -17.57 2.62 37.44
N ASN A 188 -18.83 3.03 37.30
CA ASN A 188 -19.54 3.14 36.00
C ASN A 188 -19.15 4.39 35.18
N ASN A 189 -18.16 5.18 35.60
CA ASN A 189 -17.74 6.35 34.86
C ASN A 189 -16.71 5.97 33.77
N PRO A 190 -16.93 6.34 32.50
CA PRO A 190 -15.98 6.06 31.44
C PRO A 190 -14.66 6.82 31.67
N ASN A 191 -13.55 6.21 31.25
CA ASN A 191 -12.24 6.85 31.21
C ASN A 191 -12.34 8.14 30.39
N LYS A 192 -11.83 9.25 30.92
CA LYS A 192 -11.83 10.54 30.24
C LYS A 192 -10.43 10.90 29.81
N ILE A 193 -10.29 11.30 28.56
CA ILE A 193 -9.08 11.97 28.05
C ILE A 193 -9.04 13.34 28.71
N GLU A 194 -7.98 13.62 29.45
CA GLU A 194 -7.83 14.86 30.22
C GLU A 194 -6.99 15.87 29.43
N GLU A 195 -5.89 15.40 28.83
CA GLU A 195 -4.94 16.26 28.14
C GLU A 195 -4.23 15.51 27.01
N LYS A 196 -3.89 16.24 25.94
CA LYS A 196 -3.02 15.77 24.86
C LYS A 196 -1.83 16.73 24.77
N LYS A 197 -0.62 16.19 24.90
CA LYS A 197 0.62 16.94 24.67
C LYS A 197 1.30 16.42 23.40
N ILE A 198 1.80 17.35 22.60
CA ILE A 198 2.46 17.08 21.32
C ILE A 198 3.85 17.71 21.37
N PHE A 199 4.87 16.93 21.05
CA PHE A 199 6.24 17.36 20.85
C PHE A 199 6.63 17.06 19.41
N ALA A 200 7.40 17.94 18.79
CA ALA A 200 7.87 17.74 17.42
C ALA A 200 9.35 18.10 17.36
N GLU A 201 10.15 17.15 16.90
CA GLU A 201 11.59 17.31 16.74
C GLU A 201 11.95 16.82 15.33
N SER A 202 12.89 17.51 14.69
CA SER A 202 13.28 17.21 13.32
C SER A 202 14.78 17.12 13.16
N ASN A 203 15.24 16.18 12.34
CA ASN A 203 16.66 16.04 12.03
C ASN A 203 16.84 15.51 10.59
N LEU A 204 18.00 15.82 10.00
CA LEU A 204 18.37 15.35 8.66
C LEU A 204 19.02 13.97 8.73
N THR A 205 18.84 13.16 7.68
CA THR A 205 19.51 11.88 7.55
C THR A 205 20.94 12.00 7.02
N ASP A 206 21.80 11.12 7.50
CA ASP A 206 23.19 10.98 7.04
C ASP A 206 23.31 10.28 5.67
N ALA A 207 24.54 10.05 5.20
CA ALA A 207 24.81 9.36 3.94
C ALA A 207 24.22 7.93 3.85
N LEU A 208 23.93 7.29 4.99
CA LEU A 208 23.35 5.94 5.09
C LEU A 208 21.82 5.98 5.28
N GLY A 209 21.21 7.17 5.29
CA GLY A 209 19.79 7.38 5.52
C GLY A 209 19.38 7.25 6.97
N GLU A 210 20.31 7.37 7.92
CA GLU A 210 20.05 7.26 9.35
C GLU A 210 19.99 8.63 10.01
N THR A 211 19.13 8.78 11.01
CA THR A 211 19.05 9.97 11.84
C THR A 211 18.58 9.63 13.25
N ILE A 212 18.80 10.57 14.18
CA ILE A 212 18.34 10.45 15.56
C ILE A 212 17.38 11.60 15.83
N VAL A 213 16.18 11.25 16.29
CA VAL A 213 15.21 12.20 16.83
C VAL A 213 15.19 12.02 18.33
N ASP A 214 15.51 13.11 19.05
CA ASP A 214 15.75 13.10 20.49
C ASP A 214 14.70 13.95 21.21
N PHE A 215 13.96 13.33 22.14
CA PHE A 215 12.97 13.95 23.00
C PHE A 215 13.37 13.89 24.49
N THR A 216 14.64 13.60 24.78
CA THR A 216 15.13 13.35 26.15
C THR A 216 14.99 14.56 27.08
N ASP A 217 14.95 15.78 26.53
CA ASP A 217 14.75 16.98 27.35
C ASP A 217 13.26 17.28 27.62
N VAL A 218 12.38 16.96 26.67
CA VAL A 218 10.97 17.40 26.68
C VAL A 218 10.01 16.37 27.27
N VAL A 219 10.27 15.07 27.07
CA VAL A 219 9.37 14.00 27.55
C VAL A 219 9.49 13.80 29.06
N PRO A 220 10.69 13.62 29.66
CA PRO A 220 10.84 13.51 31.10
C PRO A 220 10.33 14.74 31.84
N SER A 221 10.68 15.95 31.38
CA SER A 221 10.25 17.20 32.00
C SER A 221 8.73 17.37 32.01
N TYR A 222 8.03 16.89 30.98
CA TYR A 222 6.57 16.86 31.01
C TYR A 222 6.02 15.81 31.99
N LEU A 223 6.58 14.60 31.99
CA LEU A 223 6.06 13.48 32.80
C LEU A 223 6.30 13.66 34.30
N GLU A 224 7.41 14.28 34.71
CA GLU A 224 7.72 14.56 36.13
C GLU A 224 6.71 15.51 36.77
N ASN A 225 6.15 16.42 35.98
CA ASN A 225 5.15 17.38 36.44
C ASN A 225 3.73 16.80 36.53
N GLN A 226 3.54 15.50 36.24
CA GLN A 226 2.22 14.87 36.19
C GLN A 226 1.96 13.93 37.38
N PRO A 227 0.71 13.83 37.87
CA PRO A 227 0.37 12.89 38.94
C PRO A 227 0.52 11.44 38.49
N SER A 228 1.09 10.59 39.36
CA SER A 228 1.30 9.15 39.10
C SER A 228 0.03 8.31 39.01
N THR A 229 -1.11 8.86 39.38
CA THR A 229 -2.42 8.18 39.34
C THR A 229 -3.04 8.11 37.94
N ASN A 230 -2.47 8.83 36.96
CA ASN A 230 -3.02 8.90 35.61
C ASN A 230 -2.43 7.83 34.71
N TRP A 231 -3.22 7.37 33.75
CA TRP A 231 -2.74 6.50 32.69
C TRP A 231 -2.25 7.35 31.52
N PHE A 232 -1.20 6.88 30.85
CA PHE A 232 -0.62 7.57 29.72
C PHE A 232 -0.59 6.63 28.53
N LEU A 233 -1.05 7.10 27.39
CA LEU A 233 -0.83 6.48 26.08
C LEU A 233 0.11 7.36 25.28
N TYR A 234 1.00 6.76 24.51
CA TYR A 234 1.88 7.50 23.62
C TYR A 234 1.86 6.93 22.22
N PHE A 235 2.10 7.78 21.24
CA PHE A 235 2.31 7.38 19.86
C PHE A 235 3.33 8.31 19.20
N LEU A 236 4.21 7.70 18.39
CA LEU A 236 5.17 8.42 17.56
C LEU A 236 4.64 8.41 16.13
N LEU A 237 4.44 9.61 15.58
CA LEU A 237 4.16 9.80 14.16
C LEU A 237 5.45 10.28 13.49
N ILE A 238 5.77 9.72 12.33
CA ILE A 238 6.96 10.11 11.58
C ILE A 238 6.51 10.71 10.26
N HIS A 239 7.02 11.90 9.99
CA HIS A 239 6.87 12.58 8.72
C HIS A 239 8.25 12.78 8.10
N THR A 240 8.37 12.56 6.79
CA THR A 240 9.63 12.79 6.07
C THR A 240 9.38 13.63 4.85
N GLN A 241 10.22 14.65 4.69
CA GLN A 241 10.30 15.48 3.50
C GLN A 241 11.63 15.20 2.83
N TRP A 242 11.58 14.79 1.57
CA TRP A 242 12.73 14.50 0.72
C TRP A 242 12.57 15.25 -0.60
#